data_AF-A0A8S3YK23-F1
#
_entry.id   AF-A0A8S3YK23-F1
#
_cell.length_a   1.000
_cell.length_b   1.000
_cell.length_c   1.000
_cell.angle_alpha   90.00
_cell.angle_beta   90.00
_cell.angle_gamma   90.00
#
_symmetry.space_group_name_H-M   'P 1'
#
loop_
_entity.id
_entity.type
_entity.pdbx_description
1 polymer ?
#
loop_
_entity_poly.entity_id
_entity_poly.type
_entity_poly.pdbx_seq_one_letter_code
_entity_poly.pdbx_strand_id
1 'polypeptide(L)'
;TKPLAKTEVMSGILNGEVHKECPQAKSTIYLYIVSGNTDMEVELTHMQEHLYPKLRDHFSQRGHELRVLDLHWGFRDTVSDDHGIPRVLHQAISKAHHSEFGINFVILLGQKYGHCPLPLEIPKEELEKILKAATEYKKEQKQIIKDAGSEKKQRKSVILRDTEQELPDTKALRQWYILDENSIPAVYRLQNISTMFKDITRNDAAKRQVTKLAFASIETRLRKILKTFSVHVTNDEVDGRQQSLVVLEHEISSVCDLPTAIEHMVCVVRTLDHLTENLDDLSAGDYVDLAPGSEAALDSDKTTRMEAIKHRLMDVQTDENRLAVYSVDWTSGGIRPHVHRAHSTYTDRMCKTLFNQIVNHPDLKTPAEAPSTWKHELFYEVSEHVRICQERARVIQDCEHVLDKIQSYLLSDTRRPLVVHGQCGCGKSTILAAAAVRVHSWMKGKKVNPHVLVRMIGCTSNSTNIRTLLRDVSRQLCHVFDQSPLEIPTVRTIVKQT
;
A
#
# COMPACT_ATOMS: atom_id res chain seq x y z
N THR A 1 -32.21 20.91 -7.25
CA THR A 1 -31.96 20.78 -8.71
C THR A 1 -32.23 19.34 -9.09
N LYS A 2 -33.07 19.08 -10.11
CA LYS A 2 -33.30 17.71 -10.59
C LYS A 2 -31.95 17.13 -11.08
N PRO A 3 -31.60 15.86 -10.79
CA PRO A 3 -30.41 15.26 -11.36
C PRO A 3 -30.54 15.26 -12.89
N LEU A 4 -29.62 15.92 -13.58
CA LEU A 4 -29.48 15.83 -15.04
C LEU A 4 -29.31 14.34 -15.40
N ALA A 5 -30.00 13.88 -16.45
CA ALA A 5 -29.86 12.49 -16.88
C ALA A 5 -28.37 12.22 -17.24
N LYS A 6 -27.83 11.06 -16.84
CA LYS A 6 -26.40 10.68 -17.07
C LYS A 6 -25.92 10.94 -18.51
N THR A 7 -26.80 10.77 -19.48
CA THR A 7 -26.55 10.99 -20.92
C THR A 7 -26.29 12.46 -21.26
N GLU A 8 -26.96 13.40 -20.60
CA GLU A 8 -26.82 14.84 -20.83
C GLU A 8 -25.48 15.35 -20.29
N VAL A 9 -25.06 14.84 -19.13
CA VAL A 9 -23.75 15.13 -18.54
C VAL A 9 -22.63 14.54 -19.38
N MET A 10 -22.78 13.31 -19.87
CA MET A 10 -21.83 12.66 -20.78
C MET A 10 -21.63 13.48 -22.06
N SER A 11 -22.73 13.91 -22.69
CA SER A 11 -22.70 14.77 -23.88
C SER A 11 -22.00 16.11 -23.60
N GLY A 12 -22.30 16.75 -22.46
CA GLY A 12 -21.68 18.02 -22.08
C GLY A 12 -20.16 17.94 -21.93
N ILE A 13 -19.66 16.92 -21.23
CA ILE A 13 -18.22 16.71 -21.04
C ILE A 13 -17.52 16.40 -22.37
N LEU A 14 -18.11 15.56 -23.22
CA LEU A 14 -17.55 15.27 -24.55
C LEU A 14 -17.56 16.51 -25.45
N ASN A 15 -18.57 17.37 -25.33
CA ASN A 15 -18.66 18.66 -26.01
C ASN A 15 -17.73 19.74 -25.42
N GLY A 16 -16.89 19.40 -24.44
CA GLY A 16 -15.88 20.31 -23.91
C GLY A 16 -16.42 21.33 -22.92
N GLU A 17 -17.54 21.05 -22.25
CA GLU A 17 -18.09 21.88 -21.17
C GLU A 17 -17.34 21.68 -19.84
N VAL A 18 -16.02 21.93 -19.84
CA VAL A 18 -15.09 21.69 -18.71
C VAL A 18 -15.47 22.40 -17.40
N HIS A 19 -16.30 23.45 -17.50
CA HIS A 19 -16.80 24.23 -16.36
C HIS A 19 -17.91 23.52 -15.57
N LYS A 20 -18.60 22.53 -16.17
CA LYS A 20 -19.63 21.74 -15.49
C LYS A 20 -18.97 20.65 -14.66
N GLU A 21 -19.51 20.38 -13.48
CA GLU A 21 -19.00 19.34 -12.59
C GLU A 21 -18.93 18.00 -13.33
N CYS A 22 -17.71 17.45 -13.44
CA CYS A 22 -17.53 16.17 -14.12
C CYS A 22 -17.88 15.05 -13.14
N PRO A 23 -18.87 14.20 -13.46
CA PRO A 23 -19.16 13.04 -12.62
C PRO A 23 -17.93 12.12 -12.61
N GLN A 24 -17.72 11.38 -11.53
CA GLN A 24 -16.70 10.33 -11.50
C GLN A 24 -16.97 9.36 -12.66
N ALA A 25 -16.02 9.29 -13.58
CA ALA A 25 -16.24 8.63 -14.83
C ALA A 25 -16.10 7.12 -14.68
N LYS A 26 -15.00 6.65 -14.11
CA LYS A 26 -14.86 5.25 -13.68
C LYS A 26 -15.02 5.23 -12.17
N SER A 27 -15.88 4.37 -11.62
CA SER A 27 -15.67 4.00 -10.23
C SER A 27 -14.33 3.25 -10.18
N THR A 28 -13.39 3.85 -9.47
CA THR A 28 -12.08 3.24 -9.23
C THR A 28 -12.27 2.26 -8.10
N ILE A 29 -12.02 0.98 -8.38
CA ILE A 29 -12.05 -0.07 -7.37
C ILE A 29 -10.63 -0.21 -6.85
N TYR A 30 -10.46 0.01 -5.56
CA TYR A 30 -9.20 -0.24 -4.88
C TYR A 30 -9.23 -1.64 -4.27
N LEU A 31 -8.22 -2.44 -4.59
CA LEU A 31 -8.02 -3.79 -4.04
C LEU A 31 -6.71 -3.80 -3.27
N TYR A 32 -6.78 -3.81 -1.95
CA TYR A 32 -5.63 -3.90 -1.07
C TYR A 32 -5.29 -5.35 -0.78
N ILE A 33 -4.00 -5.68 -0.90
CA ILE A 33 -3.48 -7.02 -0.60
C ILE A 33 -2.79 -6.97 0.76
N VAL A 34 -3.32 -7.72 1.72
CA VAL A 34 -2.70 -7.92 3.03
C VAL A 34 -1.91 -9.22 2.97
N SER A 35 -0.59 -9.13 3.02
CA SER A 35 0.30 -10.29 3.08
C SER A 35 1.61 -9.87 3.71
N GLY A 36 2.04 -10.50 4.80
CA GLY A 36 3.05 -9.86 5.66
C GLY A 36 4.46 -10.38 5.55
N ASN A 37 4.66 -11.54 4.90
CA ASN A 37 5.86 -12.33 5.10
C ASN A 37 6.31 -13.02 3.81
N THR A 38 7.57 -13.45 3.83
CA THR A 38 8.25 -14.13 2.71
C THR A 38 7.57 -15.44 2.29
N ASP A 39 6.75 -16.02 3.16
CA ASP A 39 6.14 -17.33 2.97
C ASP A 39 5.02 -17.33 1.91
N MET A 40 4.54 -16.15 1.51
CA MET A 40 3.53 -15.97 0.46
C MET A 40 4.09 -15.35 -0.83
N GLU A 41 5.43 -15.23 -0.96
CA GLU A 41 6.06 -14.56 -2.10
C GLU A 41 5.76 -15.27 -3.44
N VAL A 42 5.61 -16.59 -3.43
CA VAL A 42 5.32 -17.40 -4.61
C VAL A 42 3.89 -17.14 -5.10
N GLU A 43 2.93 -17.13 -4.18
CA GLU A 43 1.53 -16.83 -4.40
C GLU A 43 1.35 -15.40 -4.92
N LEU A 44 1.98 -14.41 -4.26
CA LEU A 44 1.94 -13.00 -4.68
C LEU A 44 2.53 -12.81 -6.08
N THR A 45 3.67 -13.44 -6.38
CA THR A 45 4.29 -13.39 -7.71
C THR A 45 3.36 -13.98 -8.77
N HIS A 46 2.74 -15.13 -8.49
CA HIS A 46 1.80 -15.74 -9.41
C HIS A 46 0.52 -14.89 -9.61
N MET A 47 0.03 -14.23 -8.55
CA MET A 47 -1.08 -13.27 -8.64
C MET A 47 -0.72 -12.06 -9.52
N GLN A 48 0.49 -11.54 -9.39
CA GLN A 48 0.97 -10.41 -10.19
C GLN A 48 1.06 -10.77 -11.69
N GLU A 49 1.59 -11.95 -11.99
CA GLU A 49 1.77 -12.43 -13.37
C GLU A 49 0.45 -12.82 -14.04
N HIS A 50 -0.50 -13.41 -13.30
CA HIS A 50 -1.67 -14.06 -13.89
C HIS A 50 -3.03 -13.55 -13.42
N LEU A 51 -3.17 -13.12 -12.16
CA LEU A 51 -4.45 -12.67 -11.60
C LEU A 51 -4.72 -11.19 -11.88
N TYR A 52 -3.78 -10.30 -11.55
CA TYR A 52 -3.98 -8.85 -11.67
C TYR A 52 -4.28 -8.41 -13.10
N PRO A 53 -3.61 -8.92 -14.16
CA PRO A 53 -3.96 -8.57 -15.53
C PRO A 53 -5.39 -8.98 -15.88
N LYS A 54 -5.81 -10.21 -15.51
CA LYS A 54 -7.16 -10.71 -15.77
C LYS A 54 -8.23 -9.89 -15.06
N LEU A 55 -8.00 -9.52 -13.80
CA LEU A 55 -8.91 -8.66 -13.05
C LEU A 55 -9.02 -7.27 -13.70
N ARG A 56 -7.89 -6.64 -14.04
CA ARG A 56 -7.87 -5.33 -14.71
C ARG A 56 -8.66 -5.37 -16.02
N ASP A 57 -8.48 -6.41 -16.83
CA ASP A 57 -9.24 -6.59 -18.07
C ASP A 57 -10.74 -6.75 -17.78
N HIS A 58 -11.10 -7.59 -16.80
CA HIS A 58 -12.50 -7.84 -16.43
C HIS A 58 -13.23 -6.57 -15.94
N PHE A 59 -12.58 -5.78 -15.09
CA PHE A 59 -13.15 -4.52 -14.57
C PHE A 59 -13.15 -3.43 -15.64
N SER A 60 -12.09 -3.34 -16.46
CA SER A 60 -12.02 -2.36 -17.54
C SER A 60 -13.12 -2.58 -18.58
N GLN A 61 -13.44 -3.83 -18.91
CA GLN A 61 -14.57 -4.18 -19.81
C GLN A 61 -15.94 -3.74 -19.25
N ARG A 62 -16.06 -3.57 -17.92
CA ARG A 62 -17.28 -3.13 -17.23
C ARG A 62 -17.28 -1.64 -16.90
N GLY A 63 -16.29 -0.87 -17.39
CA GLY A 63 -16.19 0.57 -17.15
C GLY A 63 -15.61 0.97 -15.79
N HIS A 64 -14.98 0.03 -15.09
CA HIS A 64 -14.30 0.27 -13.81
C HIS A 64 -12.78 0.32 -14.00
N GLU A 65 -12.09 1.10 -13.18
CA GLU A 65 -10.62 1.04 -13.10
C GLU A 65 -10.23 0.28 -11.85
N LEU A 66 -9.55 -0.87 -11.99
CA LEU A 66 -9.00 -1.59 -10.85
C LEU A 66 -7.60 -1.09 -10.52
N ARG A 67 -7.41 -0.61 -9.29
CA ARG A 67 -6.11 -0.28 -8.70
C ARG A 67 -5.78 -1.27 -7.60
N VAL A 68 -4.88 -2.19 -7.89
CA VAL A 68 -4.32 -3.12 -6.90
C VAL A 68 -3.25 -2.40 -6.10
N LEU A 69 -3.44 -2.35 -4.79
CA LEU A 69 -2.51 -1.80 -3.80
C LEU A 69 -1.83 -2.99 -3.10
N ASP A 70 -0.76 -3.48 -3.72
CA ASP A 70 0.11 -4.50 -3.13
C ASP A 70 1.43 -3.84 -2.74
N LEU A 71 1.57 -3.57 -1.44
CA LEU A 71 2.76 -2.93 -0.87
C LEU A 71 3.81 -3.94 -0.39
N HIS A 72 3.49 -5.24 -0.50
CA HIS A 72 4.28 -6.34 0.05
C HIS A 72 5.04 -7.08 -1.04
N TRP A 73 4.54 -7.10 -2.27
CA TRP A 73 5.24 -7.68 -3.40
C TRP A 73 6.48 -6.86 -3.81
N GLY A 74 7.64 -7.53 -3.84
CA GLY A 74 8.93 -6.93 -4.19
C GLY A 74 9.54 -6.05 -3.09
N PHE A 75 8.86 -5.87 -1.95
CA PHE A 75 9.33 -5.08 -0.82
C PHE A 75 9.81 -5.99 0.32
N ARG A 76 11.04 -6.50 0.19
CA ARG A 76 11.65 -7.37 1.22
C ARG A 76 12.18 -6.60 2.44
N ASP A 77 12.29 -5.29 2.33
CA ASP A 77 12.91 -4.42 3.34
C ASP A 77 11.89 -3.77 4.26
N THR A 78 11.47 -4.46 5.31
CA THR A 78 10.54 -3.94 6.34
C THR A 78 11.15 -2.85 7.24
N VAL A 79 12.41 -2.48 7.02
CA VAL A 79 13.15 -1.50 7.82
C VAL A 79 13.33 -0.21 7.01
N SER A 80 12.48 0.80 7.28
CA SER A 80 12.64 2.16 6.78
C SER A 80 13.34 3.05 7.80
N ASP A 81 14.00 4.12 7.33
CA ASP A 81 14.73 5.05 8.21
C ASP A 81 13.82 5.68 9.29
N ASP A 82 12.61 6.06 8.88
CA ASP A 82 11.61 6.75 9.68
C ASP A 82 10.61 5.81 10.36
N HIS A 83 10.78 4.49 10.18
CA HIS A 83 9.84 3.46 10.63
C HIS A 83 8.39 3.68 10.16
N GLY A 84 8.20 4.46 9.08
CA GLY A 84 6.90 4.97 8.63
C GLY A 84 6.02 4.00 7.84
N ILE A 85 6.46 2.75 7.64
CA ILE A 85 5.72 1.72 6.88
C ILE A 85 4.29 1.53 7.40
N PRO A 86 4.03 1.37 8.72
CA PRO A 86 2.66 1.22 9.23
C PRO A 86 1.72 2.38 8.85
N ARG A 87 2.24 3.62 8.81
CA ARG A 87 1.46 4.80 8.39
C ARG A 87 1.07 4.72 6.91
N VAL A 88 1.97 4.26 6.05
CA VAL A 88 1.70 4.09 4.61
C VAL A 88 0.66 2.99 4.38
N LEU A 89 0.78 1.87 5.09
CA LEU A 89 -0.18 0.75 5.04
C LEU A 89 -1.57 1.24 5.49
N HIS A 90 -1.66 1.97 6.60
CA HIS A 90 -2.94 2.53 7.08
C HIS A 90 -3.58 3.49 6.06
N GLN A 91 -2.80 4.35 5.40
CA GLN A 91 -3.31 5.21 4.33
C GLN A 91 -3.84 4.40 3.13
N ALA A 92 -3.16 3.31 2.77
CA ALA A 92 -3.60 2.42 1.70
C ALA A 92 -4.88 1.65 2.06
N ILE A 93 -4.96 1.11 3.28
CA ILE A 93 -6.16 0.45 3.83
C ILE A 93 -7.35 1.42 3.83
N SER A 94 -7.17 2.62 4.37
CA SER A 94 -8.21 3.65 4.38
C SER A 94 -8.68 3.97 2.95
N LYS A 95 -7.74 4.15 2.01
CA LYS A 95 -8.07 4.41 0.61
C LYS A 95 -8.83 3.26 -0.05
N ALA A 96 -8.50 2.01 0.29
CA ALA A 96 -9.22 0.84 -0.20
C ALA A 96 -10.63 0.74 0.38
N HIS A 97 -10.79 1.05 1.66
CA HIS A 97 -12.09 1.06 2.33
C HIS A 97 -13.08 2.07 1.75
N HIS A 98 -12.60 3.26 1.33
CA HIS A 98 -13.45 4.28 0.71
C HIS A 98 -13.98 3.88 -0.69
N SER A 99 -13.57 2.72 -1.22
CA SER A 99 -14.11 2.18 -2.47
C SER A 99 -15.48 1.57 -2.21
N GLU A 100 -16.56 2.21 -2.66
CA GLU A 100 -17.96 1.81 -2.40
C GLU A 100 -18.42 0.50 -3.09
N PHE A 101 -17.52 -0.27 -3.72
CA PHE A 101 -17.89 -1.39 -4.59
C PHE A 101 -16.93 -2.58 -4.51
N GLY A 102 -17.51 -3.78 -4.54
CA GLY A 102 -16.81 -5.05 -4.75
C GLY A 102 -16.01 -5.55 -3.54
N ILE A 103 -15.08 -6.47 -3.79
CA ILE A 103 -14.07 -6.85 -2.80
C ILE A 103 -12.97 -5.78 -2.79
N ASN A 104 -12.64 -5.27 -1.60
CA ASN A 104 -11.61 -4.25 -1.39
C ASN A 104 -10.37 -4.81 -0.68
N PHE A 105 -10.48 -5.95 -0.01
CA PHE A 105 -9.40 -6.56 0.75
C PHE A 105 -9.20 -8.02 0.35
N VAL A 106 -7.95 -8.41 0.09
CA VAL A 106 -7.54 -9.81 -0.03
C VAL A 106 -6.48 -10.06 1.02
N ILE A 107 -6.77 -10.96 1.96
CA ILE A 107 -5.84 -11.36 3.02
C ILE A 107 -5.24 -12.71 2.67
N LEU A 108 -3.90 -12.79 2.59
CA LEU A 108 -3.15 -14.03 2.38
C LEU A 108 -2.39 -14.36 3.66
N LEU A 109 -2.66 -15.53 4.24
CA LEU A 109 -2.08 -15.94 5.52
C LEU A 109 -1.43 -17.33 5.43
N GLY A 110 -0.12 -17.40 5.68
CA GLY A 110 0.67 -18.63 5.68
C GLY A 110 1.04 -19.08 7.09
N GLN A 111 2.26 -19.54 7.31
CA GLN A 111 2.74 -20.04 8.62
C GLN A 111 3.80 -19.15 9.27
N LYS A 112 4.34 -18.16 8.54
CA LYS A 112 5.32 -17.24 9.09
C LYS A 112 4.62 -16.08 9.78
N TYR A 113 4.94 -15.84 11.05
CA TYR A 113 4.48 -14.68 11.81
C TYR A 113 5.35 -13.47 11.51
N GLY A 114 6.67 -13.64 11.46
CA GLY A 114 7.62 -12.64 11.01
C GLY A 114 8.23 -11.78 12.11
N HIS A 115 8.83 -10.67 11.69
CA HIS A 115 9.55 -9.76 12.56
C HIS A 115 8.60 -8.72 13.17
N CYS A 116 8.51 -8.69 14.49
CA CYS A 116 7.81 -7.64 15.21
C CYS A 116 8.70 -6.39 15.22
N PRO A 117 8.26 -5.19 14.78
CA PRO A 117 9.03 -3.95 14.88
C PRO A 117 8.96 -3.32 16.28
N LEU A 118 9.86 -2.40 16.61
CA LEU A 118 9.75 -1.60 17.85
C LEU A 118 8.52 -0.65 17.81
N PRO A 119 7.89 -0.36 18.97
CA PRO A 119 6.85 0.68 19.05
C PRO A 119 7.39 2.04 18.62
N LEU A 120 6.67 2.75 17.75
CA LEU A 120 7.02 4.11 17.33
C LEU A 120 6.90 5.12 18.47
N GLU A 121 5.87 4.95 19.29
CA GLU A 121 5.51 5.83 20.38
C GLU A 121 5.22 4.97 21.61
N ILE A 122 5.75 5.40 22.76
CA ILE A 122 5.46 4.79 24.06
C ILE A 122 5.04 5.93 24.99
N PRO A 123 3.88 5.83 25.67
CA PRO A 123 3.45 6.87 26.61
C PRO A 123 4.51 7.17 27.66
N LYS A 124 4.65 8.45 28.05
CA LYS A 124 5.70 8.91 28.98
C LYS A 124 5.74 8.09 30.27
N GLU A 125 4.57 7.91 30.89
CA GLU A 125 4.43 7.19 32.15
C GLU A 125 4.85 5.73 32.04
N GLU A 126 4.62 5.10 30.88
CA GLU A 126 4.95 3.71 30.65
C GLU A 126 6.44 3.49 30.50
N LEU A 127 7.11 4.27 29.64
CA LEU A 127 8.54 4.11 29.42
C LEU A 127 9.34 4.46 30.68
N GLU A 128 8.90 5.43 31.47
CA GLU A 128 9.55 5.80 32.73
C GLU A 128 9.47 4.68 33.78
N LYS A 129 8.32 3.99 33.88
CA LYS A 129 8.17 2.80 34.73
C LYS A 129 9.07 1.65 34.25
N ILE A 130 9.10 1.37 32.94
CA ILE A 130 9.99 0.36 32.34
C ILE A 130 11.45 0.67 32.65
N LEU A 131 11.88 1.93 32.46
CA LEU A 131 13.24 2.36 32.72
C LEU A 131 13.60 2.19 34.20
N LYS A 132 12.69 2.53 35.12
CA LYS A 132 12.91 2.37 36.56
C LYS A 132 13.12 0.89 36.91
N ALA A 133 12.19 0.02 36.54
CA ALA A 133 12.26 -1.42 36.80
C ALA A 133 13.53 -2.05 36.19
N ALA A 134 13.86 -1.71 34.94
CA ALA A 134 15.06 -2.21 34.28
C ALA A 134 16.36 -1.73 34.97
N THR A 135 16.40 -0.51 35.49
CA THR A 135 17.56 -0.01 36.25
C THR A 135 17.72 -0.66 37.62
N GLU A 136 16.61 -0.94 38.31
CA GLU A 136 16.60 -1.63 39.61
C GLU A 136 17.10 -3.07 39.43
N TYR A 137 16.53 -3.82 38.47
CA TYR A 137 16.98 -5.16 38.12
C TYR A 137 18.48 -5.19 37.75
N LYS A 138 18.95 -4.21 36.96
CA LYS A 138 20.37 -4.10 36.60
C LYS A 138 21.27 -3.88 37.81
N LYS A 139 20.83 -3.12 38.82
CA LYS A 139 21.60 -2.89 40.05
C LYS A 139 21.66 -4.15 40.90
N GLU A 140 20.53 -4.83 41.07
CA GLU A 140 20.43 -6.09 41.81
C GLU A 140 21.33 -7.17 41.21
N GLN A 141 21.23 -7.39 39.89
CA GLN A 141 22.08 -8.38 39.21
C GLN A 141 23.57 -8.02 39.28
N LYS A 142 23.93 -6.74 39.14
CA LYS A 142 25.33 -6.32 39.33
C LYS A 142 25.83 -6.54 40.75
N GLN A 143 24.96 -6.42 41.76
CA GLN A 143 25.32 -6.68 43.14
C GLN A 143 25.54 -8.18 43.37
N ILE A 144 24.62 -9.03 42.89
CA ILE A 144 24.74 -10.50 42.93
C ILE A 144 26.03 -10.96 42.23
N ILE A 145 26.34 -10.38 41.06
CA ILE A 145 27.56 -10.68 40.30
C ILE A 145 28.83 -10.28 41.08
N LYS A 146 28.82 -9.13 41.76
CA LYS A 146 29.95 -8.68 42.60
C LYS A 146 30.14 -9.59 43.80
N ASP A 147 29.06 -10.00 44.46
CA ASP A 147 29.10 -10.85 45.65
C ASP A 147 29.58 -12.27 45.29
N ALA A 148 29.20 -12.79 44.13
CA ALA A 148 29.69 -14.07 43.59
C ALA A 148 31.13 -14.03 43.04
N GLY A 149 31.67 -12.85 42.70
CA GLY A 149 32.99 -12.66 42.09
C GLY A 149 34.18 -12.88 43.02
N SER A 150 33.95 -13.04 44.31
CA SER A 150 34.96 -13.17 45.36
C SER A 150 35.67 -14.55 45.41
N GLU A 151 35.17 -15.59 44.72
CA GLU A 151 35.58 -16.99 45.02
C GLU A 151 36.37 -17.84 43.99
N LYS A 152 36.73 -17.43 42.74
CA LYS A 152 37.72 -18.17 41.87
C LYS A 152 37.91 -17.51 40.49
N LYS A 153 39.16 -17.28 40.06
CA LYS A 153 39.51 -16.16 39.14
C LYS A 153 39.57 -16.41 37.61
N GLN A 154 39.54 -17.63 37.06
CA GLN A 154 39.97 -17.80 35.65
C GLN A 154 38.95 -18.38 34.64
N ARG A 155 37.96 -19.19 35.06
CA ARG A 155 36.81 -19.57 34.20
C ARG A 155 35.64 -18.57 34.26
N LYS A 156 35.63 -17.67 35.24
CA LYS A 156 34.56 -16.68 35.47
C LYS A 156 34.60 -15.48 34.52
N SER A 157 35.74 -15.08 33.94
CA SER A 157 35.83 -13.81 33.19
C SER A 157 35.06 -13.79 31.86
N VAL A 158 34.87 -14.95 31.23
CA VAL A 158 34.06 -15.08 30.01
C VAL A 158 32.59 -15.09 30.38
N ILE A 159 32.20 -15.96 31.32
CA ILE A 159 30.83 -16.04 31.85
C ILE A 159 30.34 -14.69 32.38
N LEU A 160 31.17 -13.96 33.14
CA LEU A 160 30.84 -12.63 33.67
C LEU A 160 30.64 -11.58 32.57
N ARG A 161 31.40 -11.63 31.47
CA ARG A 161 31.23 -10.73 30.32
C ARG A 161 29.95 -11.06 29.56
N ASP A 162 29.65 -12.34 29.39
CA ASP A 162 28.43 -12.81 28.74
C ASP A 162 27.20 -12.43 29.60
N THR A 163 27.28 -12.58 30.93
CA THR A 163 26.21 -12.17 31.86
C THR A 163 26.05 -10.64 31.90
N GLU A 164 27.14 -9.87 31.79
CA GLU A 164 27.07 -8.40 31.69
C GLU A 164 26.46 -7.92 30.36
N GLN A 165 26.67 -8.66 29.27
CA GLN A 165 26.03 -8.39 27.97
C GLN A 165 24.52 -8.70 27.98
N GLU A 166 24.07 -9.63 28.83
CA GLU A 166 22.64 -9.94 28.99
C GLU A 166 21.86 -8.94 29.84
N LEU A 167 22.54 -8.04 30.58
CA LEU A 167 21.89 -7.01 31.38
C LEU A 167 21.13 -6.00 30.50
N PRO A 168 19.97 -5.48 30.97
CA PRO A 168 19.19 -4.52 30.18
C PRO A 168 20.00 -3.25 29.88
N ASP A 169 20.04 -2.88 28.60
CA ASP A 169 20.70 -1.68 28.10
C ASP A 169 19.76 -0.47 28.15
N THR A 170 19.53 0.02 29.37
CA THR A 170 18.72 1.21 29.62
C THR A 170 19.31 2.49 29.02
N LYS A 171 20.61 2.51 28.69
CA LYS A 171 21.25 3.64 27.99
C LYS A 171 20.83 3.65 26.54
N ALA A 172 20.87 2.50 25.85
CA ALA A 172 20.37 2.40 24.49
C ALA A 172 18.89 2.75 24.40
N LEU A 173 18.06 2.33 25.37
CA LEU A 173 16.63 2.67 25.35
C LEU A 173 16.40 4.19 25.40
N ARG A 174 17.09 4.92 26.29
CA ARG A 174 17.04 6.40 26.35
C ARG A 174 17.65 7.08 25.12
N GLN A 175 18.61 6.43 24.49
CA GLN A 175 19.25 6.94 23.29
C GLN A 175 18.34 6.81 22.07
N TRP A 176 17.52 5.76 21.99
CA TRP A 176 16.64 5.53 20.84
C TRP A 176 15.25 6.13 21.00
N TYR A 177 14.77 6.31 22.23
CA TYR A 177 13.48 6.92 22.54
C TYR A 177 13.65 8.31 23.16
N ILE A 178 13.17 9.34 22.46
CA ILE A 178 13.28 10.74 22.89
C ILE A 178 11.91 11.28 23.28
N LEU A 179 11.84 11.98 24.41
CA LEU A 179 10.60 12.56 24.92
C LEU A 179 10.12 13.69 24.00
N ASP A 180 8.86 13.59 23.57
CA ASP A 180 8.12 14.63 22.87
C ASP A 180 6.97 15.12 23.76
N GLU A 181 7.18 16.29 24.37
CA GLU A 181 6.20 16.97 25.22
C GLU A 181 5.17 17.77 24.42
N ASN A 182 5.29 17.85 23.08
CA ASN A 182 4.29 18.51 22.24
C ASN A 182 3.09 17.59 21.95
N SER A 183 3.25 16.28 22.14
CA SER A 183 2.15 15.33 22.08
C SER A 183 1.32 15.40 23.36
N ILE A 184 -0.01 15.27 23.24
CA ILE A 184 -0.93 15.27 24.37
C ILE A 184 -1.75 13.97 24.30
N PRO A 185 -1.52 12.98 25.19
CA PRO A 185 -0.53 12.99 26.28
C PRO A 185 0.93 12.89 25.78
N ALA A 186 1.91 13.27 26.60
CA ALA A 186 3.32 13.24 26.23
C ALA A 186 3.81 11.80 25.98
N VAL A 187 4.64 11.63 24.95
CA VAL A 187 5.14 10.32 24.49
C VAL A 187 6.64 10.33 24.28
N TYR A 188 7.28 9.18 24.40
CA TYR A 188 8.61 8.96 23.88
C TYR A 188 8.54 8.41 22.45
N ARG A 189 9.24 9.05 21.52
CA ARG A 189 9.29 8.68 20.10
C ARG A 189 10.57 7.95 19.76
N LEU A 190 10.45 6.86 19.01
CA LEU A 190 11.58 6.15 18.42
C LEU A 190 12.25 7.04 17.37
N GLN A 191 13.56 7.23 17.48
CA GLN A 191 14.35 8.01 16.53
C GLN A 191 14.54 7.31 15.19
N ASN A 192 14.73 8.10 14.13
CA ASN A 192 15.14 7.58 12.83
C ASN A 192 16.46 6.81 12.94
N ILE A 193 16.62 5.77 12.13
CA ILE A 193 17.83 4.94 12.11
C ILE A 193 19.06 5.80 11.77
N SER A 194 18.90 6.77 10.89
CA SER A 194 19.93 7.70 10.39
C SER A 194 20.52 8.62 11.44
N THR A 195 19.82 8.80 12.58
CA THR A 195 20.36 9.55 13.73
C THR A 195 21.64 8.90 14.27
N MET A 196 21.69 7.57 14.27
CA MET A 196 22.81 6.77 14.77
C MET A 196 23.60 6.11 13.64
N PHE A 197 22.94 5.75 12.54
CA PHE A 197 23.54 5.07 11.40
C PHE A 197 23.27 5.80 10.09
N LYS A 198 24.12 6.78 9.79
CA LYS A 198 24.01 7.62 8.58
C LYS A 198 24.05 6.84 7.26
N ASP A 199 24.58 5.61 7.27
CA ASP A 199 24.72 4.78 6.07
C ASP A 199 23.39 4.20 5.57
N ILE A 200 22.32 4.23 6.38
CA ILE A 200 20.99 3.73 5.98
C ILE A 200 20.38 4.55 4.81
N THR A 201 20.71 5.84 4.71
CA THR A 201 20.20 6.74 3.66
C THR A 201 21.14 6.87 2.45
N ARG A 202 22.28 6.17 2.45
CA ARG A 202 23.22 6.21 1.33
C ARG A 202 22.71 5.40 0.13
N ASN A 203 23.14 5.78 -1.08
CA ASN A 203 22.84 5.05 -2.33
C ASN A 203 23.58 3.71 -2.48
N ASP A 204 24.34 3.29 -1.47
CA ASP A 204 25.13 2.05 -1.47
C ASP A 204 24.36 0.92 -0.77
N ALA A 205 23.91 -0.07 -1.56
CA ALA A 205 23.09 -1.17 -1.05
C ALA A 205 23.81 -2.05 -0.01
N ALA A 206 25.12 -2.29 -0.17
CA ALA A 206 25.88 -3.14 0.74
C ALA A 206 26.02 -2.48 2.12
N LYS A 207 26.32 -1.17 2.15
CA LYS A 207 26.41 -0.41 3.42
C LYS A 207 25.07 -0.29 4.12
N ARG A 208 23.98 -0.12 3.37
CA ARG A 208 22.62 -0.18 3.93
C ARG A 208 22.35 -1.53 4.58
N GLN A 209 22.73 -2.63 3.93
CA GLN A 209 22.51 -3.96 4.49
C GLN A 209 23.28 -4.19 5.79
N VAL A 210 24.56 -3.80 5.85
CA VAL A 210 25.36 -3.90 7.08
C VAL A 210 24.73 -3.08 8.21
N THR A 211 24.24 -1.88 7.88
CA THR A 211 23.56 -1.00 8.84
C THR A 211 22.26 -1.62 9.37
N LYS A 212 21.46 -2.25 8.51
CA LYS A 212 20.24 -2.95 8.91
C LYS A 212 20.52 -4.10 9.85
N LEU A 213 21.56 -4.90 9.59
CA LEU A 213 21.97 -5.98 10.50
C LEU A 213 22.41 -5.43 11.86
N ALA A 214 23.15 -4.32 11.87
CA ALA A 214 23.54 -3.66 13.13
C ALA A 214 22.32 -3.11 13.89
N PHE A 215 21.36 -2.50 13.19
CA PHE A 215 20.12 -2.02 13.77
C PHE A 215 19.26 -3.18 14.31
N ALA A 216 19.10 -4.27 13.58
CA ALA A 216 18.35 -5.46 14.01
C ALA A 216 18.88 -6.04 15.33
N SER A 217 20.20 -6.00 15.55
CA SER A 217 20.81 -6.40 16.82
C SER A 217 20.42 -5.47 17.99
N ILE A 218 20.40 -4.15 17.76
CA ILE A 218 19.91 -3.18 18.75
C ILE A 218 18.42 -3.40 19.01
N GLU A 219 17.66 -3.56 17.94
CA GLU A 219 16.22 -3.74 17.97
C GLU A 219 15.82 -4.95 18.82
N THR A 220 16.51 -6.08 18.62
CA THR A 220 16.33 -7.31 19.40
C THR A 220 16.58 -7.06 20.90
N ARG A 221 17.63 -6.30 21.24
CA ARG A 221 17.94 -5.96 22.64
C ARG A 221 16.90 -5.03 23.26
N LEU A 222 16.48 -3.99 22.54
CA LEU A 222 15.46 -3.05 23.03
C LEU A 222 14.11 -3.76 23.21
N ARG A 223 13.72 -4.60 22.25
CA ARG A 223 12.51 -5.42 22.34
C ARG A 223 12.54 -6.36 23.55
N LYS A 224 13.68 -7.00 23.83
CA LYS A 224 13.84 -7.85 25.02
C LYS A 224 13.55 -7.05 26.29
N ILE A 225 14.07 -5.82 26.40
CA ILE A 225 13.80 -4.94 27.55
C ILE A 225 12.30 -4.61 27.63
N LEU A 226 11.71 -4.14 26.53
CA LEU A 226 10.29 -3.78 26.51
C LEU A 226 9.40 -4.97 26.88
N LYS A 227 9.62 -6.15 26.30
CA LYS A 227 8.85 -7.37 26.58
C LYS A 227 9.00 -7.85 28.04
N THR A 228 10.22 -7.80 28.59
CA THR A 228 10.46 -8.29 29.96
C THR A 228 9.88 -7.37 31.03
N PHE A 229 9.93 -6.05 30.82
CA PHE A 229 9.56 -5.07 31.84
C PHE A 229 8.17 -4.43 31.63
N SER A 230 7.52 -4.61 30.47
CA SER A 230 6.15 -4.12 30.22
C SER A 230 5.12 -4.67 31.20
N VAL A 231 5.33 -5.88 31.73
CA VAL A 231 4.48 -6.53 32.75
C VAL A 231 4.35 -5.68 34.03
N HIS A 232 5.28 -4.75 34.28
CA HIS A 232 5.26 -3.86 35.46
C HIS A 232 4.47 -2.56 35.23
N VAL A 233 3.90 -2.36 34.05
CA VAL A 233 3.28 -1.10 33.62
C VAL A 233 1.78 -1.22 33.42
N THR A 234 1.33 -2.30 32.77
CA THR A 234 -0.06 -2.50 32.40
C THR A 234 -0.70 -3.58 33.28
N ASN A 235 -1.79 -3.23 33.98
CA ASN A 235 -2.67 -4.22 34.61
C ASN A 235 -3.53 -4.97 33.58
N ASP A 236 -3.54 -4.48 32.33
CA ASP A 236 -4.27 -5.05 31.21
C ASP A 236 -3.30 -5.75 30.26
N GLU A 237 -3.42 -7.07 30.13
CA GLU A 237 -2.60 -7.86 29.19
C GLU A 237 -2.78 -7.43 27.72
N VAL A 238 -3.86 -6.71 27.42
CA VAL A 238 -4.26 -6.30 26.06
C VAL A 238 -3.37 -5.17 25.51
N ASP A 239 -3.02 -4.18 26.34
CA ASP A 239 -2.30 -2.98 25.89
C ASP A 239 -0.79 -3.27 25.67
N GLY A 240 -0.21 -4.12 26.53
CA GLY A 240 1.16 -4.61 26.36
C GLY A 240 1.34 -5.51 25.12
N ARG A 241 0.26 -6.13 24.62
CA ARG A 241 0.26 -6.94 23.38
C ARG A 241 0.25 -6.07 22.13
N GLN A 242 -0.50 -4.97 22.12
CA GLN A 242 -0.58 -4.06 20.96
C GLN A 242 0.78 -3.42 20.61
N GLN A 243 1.62 -3.17 21.60
CA GLN A 243 2.97 -2.62 21.42
C GLN A 243 3.96 -3.59 20.76
N SER A 244 3.62 -4.87 20.60
CA SER A 244 4.51 -5.91 20.07
C SER A 244 3.85 -6.79 19.00
N LEU A 245 2.95 -6.22 18.19
CA LEU A 245 2.36 -6.90 17.04
C LEU A 245 3.30 -6.85 15.84
N VAL A 246 3.25 -7.88 14.99
CA VAL A 246 3.87 -7.80 13.67
C VAL A 246 3.02 -6.90 12.79
N VAL A 247 3.66 -6.25 11.80
CA VAL A 247 2.99 -5.41 10.79
C VAL A 247 1.77 -6.11 10.20
N LEU A 248 1.89 -7.39 9.85
CA LEU A 248 0.78 -8.20 9.34
C LEU A 248 -0.42 -8.27 10.28
N GLU A 249 -0.17 -8.55 11.56
CA GLU A 249 -1.25 -8.66 12.54
C GLU A 249 -1.95 -7.31 12.72
N HIS A 250 -1.19 -6.22 12.73
CA HIS A 250 -1.74 -4.87 12.78
C HIS A 250 -2.58 -4.56 11.54
N GLU A 251 -2.12 -4.94 10.34
CA GLU A 251 -2.90 -4.76 9.10
C GLU A 251 -4.20 -5.54 9.11
N ILE A 252 -4.16 -6.82 9.52
CA ILE A 252 -5.37 -7.66 9.61
C ILE A 252 -6.35 -7.04 10.61
N SER A 253 -5.89 -6.67 11.81
CA SER A 253 -6.76 -6.02 12.80
C SER A 253 -7.34 -4.70 12.25
N SER A 254 -6.50 -3.87 11.61
CA SER A 254 -6.96 -2.60 11.01
C SER A 254 -8.03 -2.81 9.94
N VAL A 255 -7.97 -3.90 9.17
CA VAL A 255 -9.00 -4.24 8.18
C VAL A 255 -10.26 -4.77 8.88
N CYS A 256 -10.12 -5.67 9.86
CA CYS A 256 -11.26 -6.24 10.58
C CYS A 256 -12.03 -5.22 11.42
N ASP A 257 -11.36 -4.17 11.92
CA ASP A 257 -11.96 -3.11 12.72
C ASP A 257 -12.75 -2.10 11.88
N LEU A 258 -12.62 -2.13 10.54
CA LEU A 258 -13.36 -1.24 9.64
C LEU A 258 -14.83 -1.66 9.51
N PRO A 259 -15.77 -0.69 9.48
CA PRO A 259 -17.17 -0.97 9.19
C PRO A 259 -17.33 -1.71 7.86
N THR A 260 -18.23 -2.69 7.78
CA THR A 260 -18.56 -3.48 6.57
C THR A 260 -17.40 -4.18 5.85
N ALA A 261 -16.15 -4.08 6.33
CA ALA A 261 -14.99 -4.63 5.66
C ALA A 261 -15.04 -6.15 5.49
N ILE A 262 -15.69 -6.85 6.43
CA ILE A 262 -15.88 -8.31 6.39
C ILE A 262 -16.66 -8.73 5.12
N GLU A 263 -17.65 -7.94 4.69
CA GLU A 263 -18.45 -8.22 3.48
C GLU A 263 -17.62 -8.02 2.21
N HIS A 264 -16.65 -7.10 2.27
CA HIS A 264 -15.77 -6.69 1.17
C HIS A 264 -14.37 -7.32 1.23
N MET A 265 -14.21 -8.41 1.99
CA MET A 265 -12.93 -9.08 2.20
C MET A 265 -12.97 -10.53 1.72
N VAL A 266 -11.88 -10.97 1.09
CA VAL A 266 -11.61 -12.38 0.79
C VAL A 266 -10.34 -12.83 1.52
N CYS A 267 -10.38 -14.00 2.12
CA CYS A 267 -9.27 -14.57 2.88
C CYS A 267 -8.77 -15.85 2.22
N VAL A 268 -7.45 -15.98 2.12
CA VAL A 268 -6.77 -17.22 1.72
C VAL A 268 -5.86 -17.64 2.85
N VAL A 269 -6.05 -18.86 3.35
CA VAL A 269 -5.19 -19.45 4.38
C VAL A 269 -4.48 -20.68 3.80
N ARG A 270 -3.15 -20.72 3.90
CA ARG A 270 -2.34 -21.87 3.49
C ARG A 270 -1.68 -22.54 4.70
N THR A 271 -1.70 -23.86 4.69
CA THR A 271 -0.88 -24.72 5.55
C THR A 271 0.04 -25.57 4.68
N LEU A 272 1.32 -25.64 5.06
CA LEU A 272 2.31 -26.54 4.49
C LEU A 272 2.41 -27.79 5.34
N ASP A 273 1.96 -28.90 4.77
CA ASP A 273 2.06 -30.22 5.36
C ASP A 273 3.52 -30.67 5.31
N HIS A 274 3.96 -31.42 6.33
CA HIS A 274 5.32 -31.95 6.45
C HIS A 274 6.45 -30.91 6.57
N LEU A 275 6.16 -29.60 6.61
CA LEU A 275 7.20 -28.57 6.82
C LEU A 275 7.89 -28.72 8.19
N THR A 276 7.13 -29.01 9.25
CA THR A 276 7.68 -29.17 10.61
C THR A 276 8.64 -30.35 10.76
N GLU A 277 8.55 -31.32 9.86
CA GLU A 277 9.45 -32.48 9.77
C GLU A 277 10.71 -32.18 8.95
N ASN A 278 10.75 -31.05 8.25
CA ASN A 278 11.79 -30.68 7.28
C ASN A 278 12.39 -29.29 7.58
N LEU A 279 12.50 -28.91 8.86
CA LEU A 279 13.02 -27.61 9.29
C LEU A 279 14.51 -27.41 8.98
N ASP A 280 15.24 -28.48 8.73
CA ASP A 280 16.66 -28.44 8.32
C ASP A 280 16.85 -27.96 6.86
N ASP A 281 15.78 -27.84 6.07
CA ASP A 281 15.87 -27.28 4.71
C ASP A 281 16.24 -25.79 4.78
N LEU A 282 17.19 -25.36 3.94
CA LEU A 282 17.67 -23.97 3.89
C LEU A 282 16.55 -22.95 3.62
N SER A 283 15.48 -23.36 2.94
CA SER A 283 14.32 -22.51 2.67
C SER A 283 13.26 -22.55 3.76
N ALA A 284 13.34 -23.42 4.78
CA ALA A 284 12.31 -23.51 5.82
C ALA A 284 12.12 -22.17 6.56
N GLY A 285 13.21 -21.45 6.82
CA GLY A 285 13.17 -20.12 7.45
C GLY A 285 12.45 -19.04 6.63
N ASP A 286 12.23 -19.26 5.33
CA ASP A 286 11.40 -18.37 4.52
C ASP A 286 9.89 -18.58 4.77
N TYR A 287 9.50 -19.74 5.30
CA TYR A 287 8.10 -20.16 5.46
C TYR A 287 7.61 -20.24 6.92
N VAL A 288 8.52 -20.36 7.89
CA VAL A 288 8.23 -20.41 9.32
C VAL A 288 9.26 -19.61 10.12
N ASP A 289 8.88 -19.21 11.33
CA ASP A 289 9.82 -18.61 12.27
C ASP A 289 10.59 -19.69 13.04
N LEU A 290 11.91 -19.69 12.89
CA LEU A 290 12.80 -20.61 13.58
C LEU A 290 13.30 -20.01 14.90
N ALA A 291 13.38 -20.84 15.93
CA ALA A 291 13.93 -20.49 17.23
C ALA A 291 15.45 -20.24 17.12
N PRO A 292 16.02 -19.35 17.97
CA PRO A 292 17.46 -19.15 18.01
C PRO A 292 18.16 -20.40 18.58
N GLY A 293 19.05 -21.02 17.79
CA GLY A 293 19.77 -22.22 18.20
C GLY A 293 20.56 -22.86 17.07
N SER A 294 21.32 -23.91 17.38
CA SER A 294 22.03 -24.73 16.39
C SER A 294 21.16 -25.80 15.74
N GLU A 295 20.08 -26.20 16.41
CA GLU A 295 19.11 -27.17 15.91
C GLU A 295 17.90 -26.43 15.34
N ALA A 296 17.39 -26.89 14.19
CA ALA A 296 16.23 -26.29 13.56
C ALA A 296 14.97 -26.65 14.36
N ALA A 297 14.44 -25.65 15.08
CA ALA A 297 13.21 -25.77 15.84
C ALA A 297 12.32 -24.55 15.58
N LEU A 298 11.00 -24.71 15.73
CA LEU A 298 10.06 -23.60 15.60
C LEU A 298 10.14 -22.65 16.80
N ASP A 299 9.96 -21.35 16.54
CA ASP A 299 9.68 -20.38 17.59
C ASP A 299 8.25 -20.57 18.10
N SER A 300 8.11 -21.08 19.33
CA SER A 300 6.82 -21.46 19.90
C SER A 300 5.87 -20.27 20.16
N ASP A 301 6.40 -19.11 20.58
CA ASP A 301 5.60 -17.90 20.83
C ASP A 301 5.02 -17.38 19.50
N LYS A 302 5.86 -17.28 18.47
CA LYS A 302 5.43 -16.83 17.14
C LYS A 302 4.48 -17.81 16.47
N THR A 303 4.74 -19.11 16.57
CA THR A 303 3.87 -20.16 16.02
C THR A 303 2.49 -20.10 16.66
N THR A 304 2.42 -19.99 18.00
CA THR A 304 1.16 -19.88 18.74
C THR A 304 0.36 -18.64 18.33
N ARG A 305 1.04 -17.49 18.15
CA ARG A 305 0.39 -16.25 17.72
C ARG A 305 -0.13 -16.31 16.29
N MET A 306 0.62 -16.89 15.36
CA MET A 306 0.16 -17.09 13.99
C MET A 306 -1.09 -17.97 13.96
N GLU A 307 -1.12 -19.06 14.74
CA GLU A 307 -2.29 -19.92 14.81
C GLU A 307 -3.50 -19.18 15.41
N ALA A 308 -3.29 -18.35 16.42
CA ALA A 308 -4.35 -17.49 16.97
C ALA A 308 -4.90 -16.49 15.93
N ILE A 309 -4.05 -15.91 15.08
CA ILE A 309 -4.49 -15.03 13.98
C ILE A 309 -5.29 -15.81 12.95
N LYS A 310 -4.85 -17.01 12.56
CA LYS A 310 -5.59 -17.89 11.64
C LYS A 310 -6.98 -18.20 12.17
N HIS A 311 -7.07 -18.66 13.42
CA HIS A 311 -8.35 -18.97 14.06
C HIS A 311 -9.25 -17.74 14.11
N ARG A 312 -8.75 -16.60 14.59
CA ARG A 312 -9.52 -15.35 14.64
C ARG A 312 -10.03 -14.93 13.25
N LEU A 313 -9.20 -15.06 12.21
CA LEU A 313 -9.59 -14.71 10.85
C LEU A 313 -10.68 -15.64 10.31
N MET A 314 -10.57 -16.94 10.59
CA MET A 314 -11.58 -17.94 10.22
C MET A 314 -12.90 -17.75 10.99
N ASP A 315 -12.83 -17.30 12.24
CA ASP A 315 -14.00 -16.96 13.06
C ASP A 315 -14.71 -15.69 12.55
N VAL A 316 -13.95 -14.72 12.04
CA VAL A 316 -14.48 -13.46 11.48
C VAL A 316 -15.08 -13.67 10.08
N GLN A 317 -14.37 -14.37 9.20
CA GLN A 317 -14.83 -14.63 7.83
C GLN A 317 -15.44 -16.03 7.72
N THR A 318 -16.74 -16.12 8.03
CA THR A 318 -17.48 -17.39 8.05
C THR A 318 -18.10 -17.77 6.70
N ASP A 319 -18.09 -16.87 5.70
CA ASP A 319 -18.60 -17.18 4.37
C ASP A 319 -17.60 -18.05 3.58
N GLU A 320 -17.97 -19.30 3.31
CA GLU A 320 -17.18 -20.24 2.51
C GLU A 320 -16.85 -19.71 1.11
N ASN A 321 -17.67 -18.81 0.56
CA ASN A 321 -17.39 -18.16 -0.72
C ASN A 321 -16.36 -17.03 -0.60
N ARG A 322 -15.96 -16.64 0.60
CA ARG A 322 -14.96 -15.60 0.87
C ARG A 322 -13.75 -16.12 1.66
N LEU A 323 -13.77 -17.37 2.11
CA LEU A 323 -12.65 -18.03 2.78
C LEU A 323 -12.16 -19.22 1.95
N ALA A 324 -10.92 -19.17 1.47
CA ALA A 324 -10.28 -20.25 0.75
C ALA A 324 -9.12 -20.84 1.56
N VAL A 325 -9.27 -22.10 1.99
CA VAL A 325 -8.25 -22.81 2.77
C VAL A 325 -7.54 -23.83 1.89
N TYR A 326 -6.21 -23.88 1.96
CA TYR A 326 -5.38 -24.78 1.18
C TYR A 326 -4.37 -25.52 2.07
N SER A 327 -4.27 -26.83 1.83
CA SER A 327 -3.18 -27.68 2.32
C SER A 327 -2.25 -28.00 1.15
N VAL A 328 -0.95 -27.79 1.34
CA VAL A 328 0.06 -27.99 0.30
C VAL A 328 1.21 -28.77 0.91
N ASP A 329 1.63 -29.87 0.28
CA ASP A 329 2.79 -30.61 0.76
C ASP A 329 4.08 -29.80 0.63
N TRP A 330 4.90 -29.80 1.68
CA TRP A 330 6.24 -29.25 1.62
C TRP A 330 7.11 -30.06 0.65
N THR A 331 7.93 -29.35 -0.13
CA THR A 331 9.04 -29.96 -0.87
C THR A 331 10.31 -29.21 -0.53
N SER A 332 11.47 -29.85 -0.68
CA SER A 332 12.75 -29.18 -0.47
C SER A 332 12.82 -27.86 -1.26
N GLY A 333 13.36 -26.78 -0.70
CA GLY A 333 13.35 -25.46 -1.34
C GLY A 333 11.98 -24.78 -1.42
N GLY A 334 10.97 -25.26 -0.68
CA GLY A 334 9.65 -24.65 -0.53
C GLY A 334 8.70 -24.84 -1.71
N ILE A 335 7.80 -23.87 -1.90
CA ILE A 335 6.80 -23.88 -2.97
C ILE A 335 7.47 -23.49 -4.30
N ARG A 336 7.57 -24.45 -5.22
CA ARG A 336 8.22 -24.28 -6.53
C ARG A 336 7.31 -24.71 -7.68
N PRO A 337 6.40 -23.83 -8.15
CA PRO A 337 5.43 -24.14 -9.22
C PRO A 337 6.07 -24.57 -10.54
N HIS A 338 7.27 -24.06 -10.84
CA HIS A 338 7.99 -24.37 -12.09
C HIS A 338 8.61 -25.77 -12.11
N VAL A 339 8.81 -26.41 -10.96
CA VAL A 339 9.36 -27.78 -10.85
C VAL A 339 8.29 -28.78 -10.45
N HIS A 340 7.42 -28.41 -9.52
CA HIS A 340 6.46 -29.32 -8.89
C HIS A 340 5.06 -29.05 -9.41
N ARG A 341 4.49 -30.04 -10.11
CA ARG A 341 3.15 -29.95 -10.69
C ARG A 341 2.06 -29.69 -9.65
N ALA A 342 2.18 -30.26 -8.45
CA ALA A 342 1.23 -30.03 -7.36
C ALA A 342 1.21 -28.54 -6.95
N HIS A 343 2.38 -27.91 -6.84
CA HIS A 343 2.51 -26.48 -6.53
C HIS A 343 1.93 -25.59 -7.64
N SER A 344 2.21 -25.88 -8.92
CA SER A 344 1.59 -25.16 -10.03
C SER A 344 0.07 -25.30 -10.02
N THR A 345 -0.44 -26.50 -9.77
CA THR A 345 -1.89 -26.74 -9.67
C THR A 345 -2.50 -25.95 -8.52
N TYR A 346 -1.81 -25.88 -7.38
CA TYR A 346 -2.21 -25.09 -6.22
C TYR A 346 -2.30 -23.59 -6.55
N THR A 347 -1.22 -22.99 -7.09
CA THR A 347 -1.19 -21.55 -7.39
C THR A 347 -2.23 -21.15 -8.45
N ASP A 348 -2.40 -21.98 -9.49
CA ASP A 348 -3.42 -21.77 -10.52
C ASP A 348 -4.83 -21.85 -9.93
N ARG A 349 -5.10 -22.85 -9.07
CA ARG A 349 -6.39 -23.02 -8.41
C ARG A 349 -6.68 -21.85 -7.47
N MET A 350 -5.71 -21.39 -6.70
CA MET A 350 -5.83 -20.23 -5.81
C MET A 350 -6.20 -18.97 -6.59
N CYS A 351 -5.46 -18.64 -7.66
CA CYS A 351 -5.78 -17.47 -8.48
C CYS A 351 -7.14 -17.57 -9.16
N LYS A 352 -7.54 -18.76 -9.61
CA LYS A 352 -8.87 -18.98 -10.19
C LYS A 352 -9.99 -18.78 -9.16
N THR A 353 -9.81 -19.30 -7.95
CA THR A 353 -10.75 -19.11 -6.84
C THR A 353 -10.86 -17.61 -6.50
N LEU A 354 -9.74 -16.94 -6.25
CA LEU A 354 -9.71 -15.50 -5.96
C LEU A 354 -10.37 -14.67 -7.06
N PHE A 355 -10.09 -14.96 -8.33
CA PHE A 355 -10.72 -14.27 -9.46
C PHE A 355 -12.25 -14.37 -9.36
N ASN A 356 -12.77 -15.59 -9.18
CA ASN A 356 -14.21 -15.82 -9.09
C ASN A 356 -14.83 -15.12 -7.87
N GLN A 357 -14.18 -15.18 -6.71
CA GLN A 357 -14.68 -14.53 -5.48
C GLN A 357 -14.74 -13.01 -5.63
N ILE A 358 -13.72 -12.41 -6.24
CA ILE A 358 -13.65 -10.96 -6.47
C ILE A 358 -14.71 -10.51 -7.49
N VAL A 359 -14.84 -11.20 -8.63
CA VAL A 359 -15.71 -10.74 -9.73
C VAL A 359 -17.19 -11.04 -9.52
N ASN A 360 -17.52 -12.05 -8.70
CA ASN A 360 -18.91 -12.44 -8.42
C ASN A 360 -19.49 -11.72 -7.18
N HIS A 361 -18.80 -10.70 -6.65
CA HIS A 361 -19.30 -9.96 -5.50
C HIS A 361 -20.64 -9.27 -5.82
N PRO A 362 -21.69 -9.36 -4.98
CA PRO A 362 -23.01 -8.81 -5.27
C PRO A 362 -23.03 -7.30 -5.54
N ASP A 363 -22.19 -6.52 -4.84
CA ASP A 363 -22.10 -5.06 -4.99
C ASP A 363 -21.34 -4.61 -6.24
N LEU A 364 -20.77 -5.55 -6.99
CA LEU A 364 -20.46 -5.30 -8.40
C LEU A 364 -21.78 -5.23 -9.16
N LYS A 365 -22.51 -4.12 -8.97
CA LYS A 365 -23.64 -3.73 -9.80
C LYS A 365 -23.11 -3.70 -11.22
N THR A 366 -23.29 -4.78 -11.96
CA THR A 366 -23.09 -4.82 -13.40
C THR A 366 -23.93 -3.68 -13.97
N PRO A 367 -23.35 -2.60 -14.51
CA PRO A 367 -24.08 -1.85 -15.50
C PRO A 367 -24.41 -2.89 -16.57
N ALA A 368 -25.71 -3.11 -16.81
CA ALA A 368 -26.18 -4.03 -17.84
C ALA A 368 -25.30 -3.87 -19.08
N GLU A 369 -24.88 -4.99 -19.65
CA GLU A 369 -24.01 -5.13 -20.82
C GLU A 369 -24.54 -4.31 -22.00
N ALA A 370 -24.41 -2.99 -21.95
CA ALA A 370 -24.46 -2.17 -23.14
C ALA A 370 -23.09 -2.34 -23.77
N PRO A 371 -22.99 -2.85 -25.01
CA PRO A 371 -21.71 -2.88 -25.72
C PRO A 371 -21.09 -1.49 -25.63
N SER A 372 -19.89 -1.41 -25.06
CA SER A 372 -19.20 -0.13 -24.84
C SER A 372 -19.00 0.51 -26.21
N THR A 373 -19.81 1.51 -26.52
CA THR A 373 -19.61 2.28 -27.75
C THR A 373 -18.29 3.04 -27.63
N TRP A 374 -17.64 3.36 -28.76
CA TRP A 374 -16.45 4.19 -28.75
C TRP A 374 -16.67 5.55 -28.04
N LYS A 375 -17.92 6.04 -27.98
CA LYS A 375 -18.31 7.24 -27.23
C LYS A 375 -18.22 7.02 -25.71
N HIS A 376 -18.57 5.83 -25.21
CA HIS A 376 -18.36 5.47 -23.79
C HIS A 376 -16.88 5.40 -23.45
N GLU A 377 -16.07 4.69 -24.23
CA GLU A 377 -14.61 4.63 -24.04
C GLU A 377 -13.99 6.03 -24.03
N LEU A 378 -14.38 6.86 -25.01
CA LEU A 378 -13.92 8.23 -25.12
C LEU A 378 -14.34 9.07 -23.91
N PHE A 379 -15.60 8.95 -23.46
CA PHE A 379 -16.08 9.70 -22.31
C PHE A 379 -15.24 9.42 -21.08
N TYR A 380 -14.93 8.16 -20.79
CA TYR A 380 -14.10 7.80 -19.64
C TYR A 380 -12.69 8.41 -19.70
N GLU A 381 -12.07 8.44 -20.88
CA GLU A 381 -10.76 9.07 -21.05
C GLU A 381 -10.84 10.60 -20.86
N VAL A 382 -11.81 11.26 -21.52
CA VAL A 382 -11.95 12.72 -21.50
C VAL A 382 -12.28 13.23 -20.10
N SER A 383 -13.18 12.55 -19.41
CA SER A 383 -13.64 12.92 -18.06
C SER A 383 -12.54 12.82 -17.00
N GLU A 384 -11.61 11.86 -17.08
CA GLU A 384 -10.43 11.82 -16.21
C GLU A 384 -9.55 13.07 -16.39
N HIS A 385 -9.32 13.49 -17.63
CA HIS A 385 -8.58 14.71 -17.91
C HIS A 385 -9.32 15.97 -17.40
N VAL A 386 -10.63 16.03 -17.58
CA VAL A 386 -11.47 17.14 -17.07
C VAL A 386 -11.44 17.17 -15.54
N ARG A 387 -11.53 16.02 -14.86
CA ARG A 387 -11.47 15.94 -13.40
C ARG A 387 -10.14 16.46 -12.86
N ILE A 388 -9.02 15.99 -13.41
CA ILE A 388 -7.68 16.47 -13.01
C ILE A 388 -7.52 17.97 -13.31
N CYS A 389 -8.12 18.45 -14.40
CA CYS A 389 -8.20 19.88 -14.70
C CYS A 389 -8.96 20.65 -13.62
N GLN A 390 -10.15 20.18 -13.23
CA GLN A 390 -10.97 20.80 -12.19
C GLN A 390 -10.28 20.78 -10.82
N GLU A 391 -9.66 19.68 -10.44
CA GLU A 391 -8.91 19.53 -9.19
C GLU A 391 -7.74 20.53 -9.12
N ARG A 392 -6.94 20.62 -10.19
CA ARG A 392 -5.85 21.60 -10.27
C ARG A 392 -6.36 23.04 -10.29
N ALA A 393 -7.50 23.31 -10.90
CA ALA A 393 -8.07 24.65 -10.90
C ALA A 393 -8.53 25.12 -9.50
N ARG A 394 -8.93 24.21 -8.61
CA ARG A 394 -9.39 24.53 -7.24
C ARG A 394 -8.30 25.07 -6.32
N VAL A 395 -7.04 24.74 -6.58
CA VAL A 395 -5.91 25.12 -5.72
C VAL A 395 -5.23 26.44 -6.13
N ILE A 396 -5.77 27.15 -7.13
CA ILE A 396 -5.16 28.38 -7.63
C ILE A 396 -5.33 29.54 -6.64
N GLN A 397 -4.24 30.25 -6.37
CA GLN A 397 -4.20 31.46 -5.54
C GLN A 397 -3.35 32.53 -6.26
N ASP A 398 -3.73 33.80 -6.15
CA ASP A 398 -2.95 34.98 -6.57
C ASP A 398 -2.43 35.02 -8.03
N CYS A 399 -3.15 34.41 -8.98
CA CYS A 399 -2.75 34.33 -10.39
C CYS A 399 -3.66 35.10 -11.38
N GLU A 400 -4.56 35.96 -10.90
CA GLU A 400 -5.56 36.64 -11.74
C GLU A 400 -4.92 37.50 -12.85
N HIS A 401 -3.81 38.19 -12.58
CA HIS A 401 -3.10 38.97 -13.60
C HIS A 401 -2.60 38.14 -14.80
N VAL A 402 -2.31 36.85 -14.62
CA VAL A 402 -1.93 35.93 -15.71
C VAL A 402 -3.18 35.44 -16.42
N LEU A 403 -4.24 35.12 -15.67
CA LEU A 403 -5.53 34.72 -16.23
C LEU A 403 -6.14 35.83 -17.09
N ASP A 404 -6.02 37.09 -16.71
CA ASP A 404 -6.45 38.25 -17.51
C ASP A 404 -5.72 38.33 -18.86
N LYS A 405 -4.42 38.02 -18.88
CA LYS A 405 -3.63 37.94 -20.12
C LYS A 405 -4.09 36.78 -21.00
N ILE A 406 -4.35 35.62 -20.40
CA ILE A 406 -4.88 34.45 -21.12
C ILE A 406 -6.28 34.75 -21.67
N GLN A 407 -7.15 35.38 -20.88
CA GLN A 407 -8.48 35.81 -21.30
C GLN A 407 -8.40 36.79 -22.47
N SER A 408 -7.58 37.84 -22.34
CA SER A 408 -7.39 38.84 -23.40
C SER A 408 -6.86 38.20 -24.69
N TYR A 409 -5.96 37.22 -24.56
CA TYR A 409 -5.44 36.46 -25.69
C TYR A 409 -6.53 35.64 -26.37
N LEU A 410 -7.31 34.87 -25.60
CA LEU A 410 -8.39 34.01 -26.13
C LEU A 410 -9.53 34.81 -26.77
N LEU A 411 -9.73 36.06 -26.33
CA LEU A 411 -10.73 36.98 -26.90
C LEU A 411 -10.21 37.77 -28.12
N SER A 412 -8.93 37.63 -28.47
CA SER A 412 -8.35 38.31 -29.63
C SER A 412 -8.49 37.50 -30.93
N ASP A 413 -8.32 38.16 -32.08
CA ASP A 413 -8.41 37.51 -33.40
C ASP A 413 -7.14 36.74 -33.82
N THR A 414 -6.19 36.51 -32.89
CA THR A 414 -4.93 35.83 -33.19
C THR A 414 -5.15 34.35 -33.50
N ARG A 415 -4.43 33.83 -34.51
CA ARG A 415 -4.40 32.40 -34.86
C ARG A 415 -3.11 31.70 -34.43
N ARG A 416 -2.22 32.41 -33.71
CA ARG A 416 -0.97 31.81 -33.22
C ARG A 416 -1.25 30.93 -31.99
N PRO A 417 -0.46 29.88 -31.73
CA PRO A 417 -0.57 29.12 -30.49
C PRO A 417 -0.16 29.97 -29.28
N LEU A 418 -0.96 29.92 -28.21
CA LEU A 418 -0.57 30.46 -26.90
C LEU A 418 0.37 29.49 -26.21
N VAL A 419 1.51 29.97 -25.73
CA VAL A 419 2.46 29.18 -24.96
C VAL A 419 2.64 29.80 -23.57
N VAL A 420 2.31 29.05 -22.53
CA VAL A 420 2.60 29.41 -21.13
C VAL A 420 3.89 28.71 -20.71
N HIS A 421 4.93 29.48 -20.45
CA HIS A 421 6.26 28.98 -20.09
C HIS A 421 6.77 29.55 -18.76
N GLY A 422 7.75 28.88 -18.16
CA GLY A 422 8.24 29.17 -16.81
C GLY A 422 8.96 27.98 -16.20
N GLN A 423 9.61 28.17 -15.05
CA GLN A 423 10.39 27.15 -14.35
C GLN A 423 9.53 25.91 -13.98
N CYS A 424 10.17 24.74 -13.81
CA CYS A 424 9.45 23.55 -13.34
C CYS A 424 8.77 23.82 -12.00
N GLY A 425 7.56 23.31 -11.78
CA GLY A 425 6.82 23.51 -10.53
C GLY A 425 6.16 24.89 -10.35
N CYS A 426 6.41 25.88 -11.21
CA CYS A 426 5.83 27.24 -11.05
C CYS A 426 4.31 27.35 -11.34
N GLY A 427 3.58 26.23 -11.41
CA GLY A 427 2.12 26.24 -11.58
C GLY A 427 1.59 26.39 -13.01
N LYS A 428 2.41 26.24 -14.06
CA LYS A 428 1.97 26.38 -15.47
C LYS A 428 0.70 25.57 -15.81
N SER A 429 0.72 24.27 -15.49
CA SER A 429 -0.41 23.37 -15.75
C SER A 429 -1.65 23.74 -14.92
N THR A 430 -1.44 24.25 -13.71
CA THR A 430 -2.49 24.74 -12.81
C THR A 430 -3.17 25.99 -13.37
N ILE A 431 -2.39 26.95 -13.88
CA ILE A 431 -2.90 28.17 -14.52
C ILE A 431 -3.68 27.83 -15.81
N LEU A 432 -3.16 26.94 -16.65
CA LEU A 432 -3.88 26.49 -17.85
C LEU A 432 -5.18 25.75 -17.49
N ALA A 433 -5.18 24.94 -16.43
CA ALA A 433 -6.37 24.27 -15.95
C ALA A 433 -7.44 25.28 -15.46
N ALA A 434 -7.01 26.29 -14.70
CA ALA A 434 -7.84 27.37 -14.23
C ALA A 434 -8.43 28.20 -15.39
N ALA A 435 -7.65 28.47 -16.43
CA ALA A 435 -8.14 29.12 -17.64
C ALA A 435 -9.18 28.25 -18.35
N ALA A 436 -8.91 26.96 -18.57
CA ALA A 436 -9.82 26.03 -19.24
C ALA A 436 -11.21 25.95 -18.56
N VAL A 437 -11.24 25.95 -17.22
CA VAL A 437 -12.50 25.99 -16.45
C VAL A 437 -13.22 27.33 -16.58
N ARG A 438 -12.50 28.46 -16.72
CA ARG A 438 -13.07 29.82 -16.82
C ARG A 438 -13.47 30.24 -18.25
N VAL A 439 -12.96 29.60 -19.31
CA VAL A 439 -13.22 30.02 -20.72
C VAL A 439 -14.71 30.21 -21.01
N HIS A 440 -15.57 29.33 -20.50
CA HIS A 440 -17.02 29.42 -20.73
C HIS A 440 -17.65 30.65 -20.07
N SER A 441 -17.17 31.08 -18.90
CA SER A 441 -17.66 32.32 -18.26
C SER A 441 -17.17 33.55 -19.00
N TRP A 442 -15.91 33.55 -19.48
CA TRP A 442 -15.35 34.64 -20.28
C TRP A 442 -16.06 34.86 -21.62
N MET A 443 -16.58 33.77 -22.21
CA MET A 443 -17.28 33.80 -23.51
C MET A 443 -18.80 33.94 -23.39
N LYS A 444 -19.34 34.02 -22.16
CA LYS A 444 -20.78 34.13 -21.94
C LYS A 444 -21.35 35.40 -22.60
N GLY A 445 -22.41 35.24 -23.40
CA GLY A 445 -23.06 36.35 -24.13
C GLY A 445 -22.38 36.74 -25.45
N LYS A 446 -21.32 36.05 -25.87
CA LYS A 446 -20.76 36.17 -27.23
C LYS A 446 -21.53 35.28 -28.21
N LYS A 447 -21.39 35.55 -29.51
CA LYS A 447 -22.03 34.77 -30.59
C LYS A 447 -21.53 33.33 -30.73
N VAL A 448 -20.39 32.99 -30.11
CA VAL A 448 -19.72 31.70 -30.26
C VAL A 448 -19.64 31.01 -28.90
N ASN A 449 -20.07 29.75 -28.85
CA ASN A 449 -19.90 28.89 -27.68
C ASN A 449 -18.59 28.10 -27.80
N PRO A 450 -17.64 28.21 -26.86
CA PRO A 450 -16.36 27.52 -26.98
C PRO A 450 -16.48 26.02 -26.65
N HIS A 451 -15.83 25.17 -27.45
CA HIS A 451 -15.58 23.76 -27.11
C HIS A 451 -14.15 23.61 -26.57
N VAL A 452 -14.01 23.27 -25.29
CA VAL A 452 -12.69 23.18 -24.63
C VAL A 452 -12.25 21.73 -24.50
N LEU A 453 -11.26 21.30 -25.30
CA LEU A 453 -10.68 19.97 -25.23
C LEU A 453 -9.42 20.01 -24.35
N VAL A 454 -9.44 19.32 -23.21
CA VAL A 454 -8.30 19.27 -22.26
C VAL A 454 -7.62 17.89 -22.30
N ARG A 455 -6.29 17.88 -22.35
CA ARG A 455 -5.45 16.67 -22.18
C ARG A 455 -4.30 16.96 -21.22
N MET A 456 -4.27 16.22 -20.12
CA MET A 456 -3.19 16.24 -19.14
C MET A 456 -2.22 15.10 -19.46
N ILE A 457 -1.13 15.41 -20.14
CA ILE A 457 -0.17 14.42 -20.63
C ILE A 457 0.46 13.65 -19.46
N GLY A 458 0.45 12.32 -19.53
CA GLY A 458 0.99 11.43 -18.51
C GLY A 458 0.07 11.16 -17.31
N CYS A 459 -1.14 11.72 -17.28
CA CYS A 459 -2.08 11.50 -16.19
C CYS A 459 -2.97 10.26 -16.36
N THR A 460 -3.07 9.72 -17.57
CA THR A 460 -3.83 8.50 -17.92
C THR A 460 -2.93 7.57 -18.72
N SER A 461 -3.22 6.27 -18.72
CA SER A 461 -2.44 5.30 -19.51
C SER A 461 -2.49 5.59 -21.01
N ASN A 462 -3.60 6.12 -21.55
CA ASN A 462 -3.70 6.50 -22.95
C ASN A 462 -2.96 7.81 -23.28
N SER A 463 -2.72 8.68 -22.30
CA SER A 463 -2.00 9.96 -22.51
C SER A 463 -0.48 9.87 -22.35
N THR A 464 0.07 8.70 -22.01
CA THR A 464 1.52 8.44 -22.04
C THR A 464 2.02 8.06 -23.43
N ASN A 465 1.13 7.63 -24.33
CA ASN A 465 1.45 7.24 -25.70
C ASN A 465 0.82 8.21 -26.71
N ILE A 466 1.66 8.78 -27.57
CA ILE A 466 1.25 9.80 -28.55
C ILE A 466 0.16 9.31 -29.52
N ARG A 467 0.15 8.02 -29.88
CA ARG A 467 -0.81 7.47 -30.85
C ARG A 467 -2.20 7.34 -30.24
N THR A 468 -2.29 6.81 -29.02
CA THR A 468 -3.55 6.70 -28.29
C THR A 468 -4.09 8.09 -27.93
N LEU A 469 -3.23 9.00 -27.49
CA LEU A 469 -3.60 10.39 -27.23
C LEU A 469 -4.20 11.07 -28.45
N LEU A 470 -3.52 11.03 -29.60
CA LEU A 470 -4.00 11.67 -30.83
C LEU A 470 -5.31 11.04 -31.31
N ARG A 471 -5.43 9.70 -31.24
CA ARG A 471 -6.68 9.00 -31.55
C ARG A 471 -7.83 9.49 -30.68
N ASP A 472 -7.62 9.64 -29.38
CA ASP A 472 -8.67 10.05 -28.45
C ASP A 472 -9.02 11.54 -28.58
N VAL A 473 -8.06 12.39 -28.97
CA VAL A 473 -8.33 13.78 -29.39
C VAL A 473 -9.15 13.80 -30.68
N SER A 474 -8.77 13.05 -31.70
CA SER A 474 -9.51 12.95 -32.97
C SER A 474 -10.94 12.43 -32.76
N ARG A 475 -11.12 11.40 -31.92
CA ARG A 475 -12.45 10.87 -31.57
C ARG A 475 -13.33 11.93 -30.89
N GLN A 476 -12.75 12.74 -30.00
CA GLN A 476 -13.50 13.85 -29.38
C GLN A 476 -13.86 14.93 -30.39
N LEU A 477 -12.96 15.29 -31.31
CA LEU A 477 -13.28 16.23 -32.39
C LEU A 477 -14.41 15.69 -33.29
N CYS A 478 -14.36 14.41 -33.66
CA CYS A 478 -15.46 13.80 -34.41
C CYS A 478 -16.79 13.86 -33.65
N HIS A 479 -16.78 13.70 -32.33
CA HIS A 479 -17.99 13.88 -31.53
C HIS A 479 -18.49 15.33 -31.54
N VAL A 480 -17.61 16.31 -31.33
CA VAL A 480 -17.94 17.74 -31.26
C VAL A 480 -18.49 18.27 -32.59
N PHE A 481 -18.00 17.75 -33.72
CA PHE A 481 -18.39 18.20 -35.06
C PHE A 481 -19.33 17.23 -35.79
N ASP A 482 -19.93 16.26 -35.07
CA ASP A 482 -20.84 15.24 -35.61
C ASP A 482 -20.28 14.47 -36.83
N GLN A 483 -18.98 14.17 -36.82
CA GLN A 483 -18.28 13.39 -37.84
C GLN A 483 -18.14 11.91 -37.46
N SER A 484 -17.93 11.06 -38.46
CA SER A 484 -17.72 9.62 -38.25
C SER A 484 -16.30 9.31 -37.76
N PRO A 485 -16.13 8.48 -36.71
CA PRO A 485 -14.80 8.06 -36.24
C PRO A 485 -14.16 6.98 -37.12
N LEU A 486 -14.86 6.47 -38.15
CA LEU A 486 -14.39 5.37 -39.00
C LEU A 486 -13.13 5.72 -39.80
N GLU A 487 -12.90 7.01 -40.05
CA GLU A 487 -11.72 7.51 -40.77
C GLU A 487 -10.50 7.70 -39.86
N ILE A 488 -10.65 7.54 -38.53
CA ILE A 488 -9.53 7.65 -37.59
C ILE A 488 -8.71 6.36 -37.68
N PRO A 489 -7.42 6.41 -38.06
CA PRO A 489 -6.58 5.23 -38.21
C PRO A 489 -6.53 4.42 -36.90
N THR A 490 -6.86 3.13 -36.98
CA THR A 490 -6.65 2.21 -35.85
C THR A 490 -5.20 1.74 -35.82
N VAL A 491 -4.69 1.40 -34.63
CA VAL A 491 -3.31 0.91 -34.43
C VAL A 491 -2.97 -0.29 -35.33
N ARG A 492 -3.97 -1.08 -35.76
CA ARG A 492 -3.80 -2.22 -36.67
C ARG A 492 -3.66 -1.84 -38.15
N THR A 493 -4.18 -0.68 -38.59
CA THR A 493 -4.22 -0.34 -40.03
C THR A 493 -2.85 0.12 -40.56
N ILE A 494 -1.99 0.66 -39.69
CA ILE A 494 -0.69 1.26 -40.10
C ILE A 494 0.41 0.19 -40.28
N VAL A 495 0.29 -0.98 -39.64
CA VAL A 495 1.27 -2.08 -39.78
C VAL A 495 1.18 -2.77 -41.16
N LYS A 496 0.12 -2.49 -41.95
CA LYS A 496 -0.01 -3.03 -43.33
C LYS A 496 0.58 -2.12 -44.42
N GLN A 497 1.14 -0.96 -44.08
CA GLN A 497 1.70 0.00 -45.05
C GLN A 497 3.20 0.32 -44.84
N THR A 498 3.88 -0.44 -44.00
CA THR A 498 5.36 -0.51 -43.93
C THR A 498 5.78 -1.94 -44.17
#